data_AF-A0A4Q4CY77-F1
#
_entry.id   AF-A0A4Q4CY77-F1
#
_cell.length_a   1.000
_cell.length_b   1.000
_cell.length_c   1.000
_cell.angle_alpha   90.00
_cell.angle_beta   90.00
_cell.angle_gamma   90.00
#
_symmetry.space_group_name_H-M   'P 1'
#
loop_
_entity.id
_entity.type
_entity.pdbx_description
1 polymer ?
#
loop_
_entity_poly.entity_id
_entity_poly.type
_entity_poly.pdbx_seq_one_letter_code
_entity_poly.pdbx_strand_id
1 'polypeptide(L)' 'MFLSRIVGQAVFDPAGDQVGKLRDVIVGVRSARQRPRVVGLVVEVLGRRRV' A
#
# COMPACT_ATOMS: atom_id res chain seq x y z
N MET A 1 5.41 -14.15 6.52
CA MET A 1 5.55 -12.83 5.85
C MET A 1 5.56 -11.80 6.94
N PHE A 2 6.50 -10.85 6.93
CA PHE A 2 6.61 -9.83 7.96
C PHE A 2 6.32 -8.46 7.34
N LEU A 3 5.30 -7.78 7.85
CA LEU A 3 4.95 -6.40 7.48
C LEU A 3 5.02 -5.59 8.76
N SER A 4 5.94 -4.64 8.83
CA SER A 4 6.09 -3.80 10.02
C SER A 4 6.38 -2.36 9.63
N ARG A 5 5.89 -1.42 10.44
CA ARG A 5 6.15 0.02 10.30
C ARG A 5 5.80 0.60 8.91
N ILE A 6 4.81 0.02 8.25
CA ILE A 6 4.41 0.47 6.92
C ILE A 6 3.34 1.58 6.99
N VAL A 7 2.49 1.59 8.03
CA VAL A 7 1.45 2.59 8.20
C VAL A 7 2.07 3.97 8.40
N GLY A 8 1.59 4.96 7.64
CA GLY A 8 2.07 6.33 7.68
C GLY A 8 3.31 6.61 6.82
N GLN A 9 3.92 5.60 6.19
CA GLN A 9 5.03 5.80 5.26
C GLN A 9 4.59 6.60 4.04
N ALA A 10 5.43 7.52 3.57
CA ALA A 10 5.14 8.35 2.41
C ALA A 10 5.14 7.52 1.13
N VAL A 11 4.16 7.78 0.25
CA VAL A 11 4.09 7.20 -1.09
C VAL A 11 4.34 8.31 -2.09
N PHE A 12 5.20 8.05 -3.06
CA PHE A 12 5.62 9.00 -4.09
C PHE A 12 5.23 8.49 -5.48
N ASP A 13 4.93 9.40 -6.38
CA ASP A 13 4.82 9.09 -7.81
C ASP A 13 6.23 8.99 -8.45
N PRO A 14 6.33 8.56 -9.73
CA PRO A 14 7.63 8.47 -10.41
C PRO A 14 8.37 9.80 -10.62
N ALA A 15 7.68 10.95 -10.53
CA ALA A 15 8.30 12.27 -10.62
C ALA A 15 8.90 12.73 -9.28
N GLY A 16 8.60 12.03 -8.18
CA GLY A 16 9.09 12.30 -6.84
C GLY A 16 8.12 13.12 -5.98
N ASP A 17 6.90 13.37 -6.44
CA ASP A 17 5.90 14.08 -5.64
C ASP A 17 5.24 13.13 -4.65
N GLN A 18 5.08 13.58 -3.41
CA GLN A 18 4.34 12.82 -2.41
C GLN A 18 2.85 12.80 -2.76
N VAL A 19 2.31 11.61 -3.02
CA VAL A 19 0.88 11.42 -3.35
C VAL A 19 0.04 11.05 -2.14
N GLY A 20 0.66 10.49 -1.10
CA GLY A 20 -0.10 10.00 0.04
C GLY A 20 0.71 9.36 1.15
N LYS A 21 -0.01 8.66 2.01
CA LYS A 21 0.56 7.82 3.06
C LYS A 21 0.00 6.41 2.95
N LEU A 22 0.85 5.42 3.18
CA LEU A 22 0.44 4.03 3.20
C LEU A 22 -0.46 3.78 4.42
N ARG A 23 -1.62 3.18 4.18
CA ARG A 23 -2.60 2.84 5.23
C ARG A 23 -2.62 1.35 5.52
N ASP A 24 -2.59 0.53 4.48
CA ASP A 24 -2.74 -0.93 4.62
C ASP A 24 -2.23 -1.68 3.39
N VAL A 25 -2.33 -3.01 3.41
CA VAL A 25 -1.99 -3.93 2.32
C VAL A 25 -3.20 -4.77 1.90
N ILE A 26 -3.25 -5.15 0.63
CA ILE A 26 -4.24 -6.09 0.12
C ILE A 26 -3.57 -7.46 0.03
N VAL A 27 -4.07 -8.41 0.81
CA VAL A 27 -3.60 -9.79 0.83
C VAL A 27 -4.67 -10.71 0.25
N GLY A 28 -4.30 -11.51 -0.75
CA GLY A 28 -5.20 -12.48 -1.33
C GLY A 28 -5.45 -13.65 -0.37
N VAL A 29 -6.72 -13.95 -0.08
CA VAL A 29 -7.13 -15.13 0.69
C VAL A 29 -7.00 -16.38 -0.20
N ARG A 30 -6.35 -17.42 0.33
CA ARG A 30 -6.06 -18.68 -0.38
C ARG A 30 -6.28 -19.85 0.56
N SER A 31 -6.42 -21.06 0.01
CA SER A 31 -6.53 -22.29 0.80
C SER A 31 -5.37 -22.42 1.79
N ALA A 32 -5.61 -23.02 2.96
CA ALA A 32 -4.71 -23.03 4.12
C ALA A 32 -3.25 -23.50 3.85
N ARG A 33 -3.00 -24.20 2.74
CA ARG A 33 -1.66 -24.69 2.36
C ARG A 33 -0.88 -23.75 1.44
N GLN A 34 -1.49 -22.67 0.94
CA GLN A 34 -0.84 -21.75 0.02
C GLN A 34 -0.31 -20.50 0.74
N ARG A 35 0.89 -20.05 0.36
CA ARG A 35 1.50 -18.85 0.93
C ARG A 35 0.65 -17.61 0.60
N PRO A 36 0.41 -16.71 1.57
CA PRO A 36 -0.25 -15.44 1.30
C PRO A 36 0.55 -14.63 0.26
N ARG A 37 -0.16 -13.91 -0.62
CA ARG A 37 0.45 -12.99 -1.58
C ARG A 37 -0.13 -11.59 -1.39
N VAL A 38 0.76 -10.60 -1.34
CA VAL A 38 0.37 -9.19 -1.46
C VAL A 38 0.08 -8.92 -2.92
N VAL A 39 -1.10 -8.37 -3.18
CA VAL A 39 -1.56 -8.01 -4.53
C VAL A 39 -1.65 -6.49 -4.71
N GLY A 40 -1.63 -5.72 -3.63
CA GLY A 40 -1.69 -4.27 -3.68
C GLY A 40 -1.48 -3.60 -2.34
N LEU A 41 -1.47 -2.28 -2.38
CA LEU A 41 -1.30 -1.37 -1.25
C LEU A 41 -2.52 -0.45 -1.16
N VAL A 42 -2.94 -0.13 0.07
CA VAL A 42 -3.96 0.89 0.32
C VAL A 42 -3.25 2.18 0.70
N VAL A 43 -3.49 3.23 -0.09
CA VAL A 43 -2.87 4.55 0.10
C VAL A 43 -3.96 5.55 0.41
N GLU A 44 -3.77 6.30 1.50
CA GLU A 44 -4.56 7.49 1.78
C GLU A 44 -3.94 8.68 1.02
N VAL A 45 -4.70 9.22 0.07
CA VAL A 45 -4.24 10.26 -0.84
C VAL A 45 -4.39 11.63 -0.19
N LEU A 46 -3.33 12.44 -0.24
CA LEU A 46 -3.30 13.78 0.30
C LEU A 46 -3.96 14.75 -0.70
N GLY A 47 -5.24 15.04 -0.51
CA GLY A 47 -5.97 16.09 -1.25
C GLY A 47 -6.25 15.77 -2.73
N ARG A 48 -7.12 16.57 -3.35
CA ARG A 48 -7.49 16.40 -4.77
C ARG A 48 -6.34 16.83 -5.67
N ARG A 49 -5.51 15.88 -6.12
CA ARG A 49 -4.72 16.06 -7.33
C ARG A 49 -5.68 16.01 -8.52
N ARG A 50 -5.84 17.13 -9.25
CA ARG A 50 -6.47 17.10 -10.58
C ARG A 50 -5.60 16.19 -11.45
N VAL A 51 -6.20 15.10 -11.92
CA VAL A 51 -5.64 14.25 -12.98
C VAL A 51 -5.68 15.03 -14.30
#